data_AF-A0A7Y8CSF5-F1
#
_entry.id   AF-A0A7Y8CSF5-F1
#
_cell.length_a   1.000
_cell.length_b   1.000
_cell.length_c   1.000
_cell.angle_alpha   90.00
_cell.angle_beta   90.00
_cell.angle_gamma   90.00
#
_symmetry.space_group_name_H-M   'P 1'
#
loop_
_entity.id
_entity.type
_entity.pdbx_description
1 polymer ?
#
loop_
_entity_poly.entity_id
_entity_poly.type
_entity_poly.pdbx_seq_one_letter_code
_entity_poly.pdbx_strand_id
1 'polypeptide(L)'
;MFTLENKNNNVVETGSFLSITDLCERENISITEIISDWLSFSRKLFVKLDAVPCCLQRPLEGDGDSEIESITSGSDEYQSIFGSTAYRVFIPLNPQECEIEKNKNPNEIVSSYISYQGLAYGFWEVKPTKITRFANEGYHVANGTSRNAIINNPGAVIINGNASDHILFFNHSFVIFKEDFFVGPDIEAVLDGSLLTKDADEVSPQNIKSIVAGAERNADQNVNAKEIVKGAKERVSKAERDAIFIMLSKYYKSKNGKLEAAPIANMLNSDARDILPGREFSPETIRRWLKSIQ
;
A
#
# COMPACT_ATOMS: atom_id res chain seq x y z
N MET A 1 -50.74 -8.48 26.15
CA MET A 1 -49.65 -9.42 26.46
C MET A 1 -49.66 -10.48 25.37
N PHE A 2 -48.67 -10.66 24.49
CA PHE A 2 -47.32 -10.13 24.41
C PHE A 2 -46.97 -9.91 22.94
N THR A 3 -46.44 -8.73 22.63
CA THR A 3 -45.58 -8.47 21.48
C THR A 3 -44.26 -9.23 21.69
N LEU A 4 -43.84 -10.05 20.73
CA LEU A 4 -42.45 -10.49 20.63
C LEU A 4 -41.80 -9.69 19.50
N GLU A 5 -41.05 -8.68 19.89
CA GLU A 5 -40.04 -8.05 19.06
C GLU A 5 -38.96 -9.09 18.76
N ASN A 6 -38.83 -9.49 17.49
CA ASN A 6 -37.69 -10.29 17.06
C ASN A 6 -36.51 -9.36 16.79
N LYS A 7 -35.88 -8.89 17.88
CA LYS A 7 -34.51 -8.36 17.85
C LYS A 7 -33.59 -9.56 17.66
N ASN A 8 -33.18 -9.79 16.42
CA ASN A 8 -31.92 -10.46 16.06
C ASN A 8 -31.71 -10.28 14.56
N ASN A 9 -31.48 -9.03 14.14
CA ASN A 9 -30.68 -8.77 12.95
C ASN A 9 -29.23 -9.04 13.33
N ASN A 10 -28.87 -10.31 13.51
CA ASN A 10 -27.49 -10.73 13.37
C ASN A 10 -27.17 -10.62 11.88
N VAL A 11 -26.76 -9.42 11.49
CA VAL A 11 -25.93 -9.22 10.31
C VAL A 11 -24.81 -10.23 10.44
N VAL A 12 -24.76 -11.16 9.50
CA VAL A 12 -23.62 -12.05 9.31
C VAL A 12 -22.41 -11.13 9.20
N GLU A 13 -21.58 -11.07 10.23
CA GLU A 13 -20.37 -10.26 10.26
C GLU A 13 -19.50 -10.68 9.07
N THR A 14 -19.50 -9.84 8.05
CA THR A 14 -18.63 -9.96 6.89
C THR A 14 -17.21 -9.66 7.35
N GLY A 15 -16.53 -10.66 7.91
CA GLY A 15 -15.13 -10.55 8.29
C GLY A 15 -14.26 -10.23 7.09
N SER A 16 -13.46 -9.16 7.15
CA SER A 16 -12.02 -9.22 6.87
C SER A 16 -11.34 -7.85 6.92
N PHE A 17 -11.92 -6.76 6.40
CA PHE A 17 -11.28 -5.44 6.43
C PHE A 17 -12.28 -4.35 6.83
N LEU A 18 -11.91 -3.50 7.77
CA LEU A 18 -12.72 -2.38 8.27
C LEU A 18 -12.02 -1.06 7.96
N SER A 19 -12.73 -0.08 7.40
CA SER A 19 -12.13 1.25 7.20
C SER A 19 -11.74 1.84 8.55
N ILE A 20 -10.66 2.64 8.60
CA ILE A 20 -10.28 3.24 9.88
C ILE A 20 -11.35 4.19 10.41
N THR A 21 -12.13 4.82 9.52
CA THR A 21 -13.24 5.71 9.89
C THR A 21 -14.32 4.93 10.62
N ASP A 22 -14.74 3.78 10.08
CA ASP A 22 -15.72 2.91 10.73
C ASP A 22 -15.20 2.38 12.07
N LEU A 23 -13.91 2.02 12.15
CA LEU A 23 -13.28 1.59 13.40
C LEU A 23 -13.28 2.70 14.45
N CYS A 24 -12.92 3.92 14.05
CA CYS A 24 -12.93 5.10 14.91
C CYS A 24 -14.33 5.35 15.50
N GLU A 25 -15.37 5.28 14.66
CA GLU A 25 -16.76 5.46 15.09
C GLU A 25 -17.22 4.36 16.03
N ARG A 26 -16.87 3.09 15.73
CA ARG A 26 -17.32 1.93 16.50
C ARG A 26 -16.66 1.83 17.87
N GLU A 27 -15.35 2.06 17.94
CA GLU A 27 -14.55 1.86 19.16
C GLU A 27 -14.27 3.17 19.90
N ASN A 28 -14.72 4.32 19.37
CA ASN A 28 -14.43 5.65 19.91
C ASN A 28 -12.91 5.91 20.06
N ILE A 29 -12.13 5.43 19.09
CA ILE A 29 -10.66 5.59 19.01
C ILE A 29 -10.36 6.71 18.03
N SER A 30 -9.34 7.54 18.32
CA SER A 30 -8.94 8.60 17.39
C SER A 30 -8.13 8.06 16.21
N ILE A 31 -8.31 8.66 15.03
CA ILE A 31 -7.49 8.37 13.84
C ILE A 31 -5.98 8.53 14.12
N THR A 32 -5.62 9.50 14.96
CA THR A 32 -4.23 9.76 15.36
C THR A 32 -3.62 8.61 16.15
N GLU A 33 -4.40 7.95 16.99
CA GLU A 33 -3.98 6.78 17.76
C GLU A 33 -3.71 5.58 16.85
N ILE A 34 -4.62 5.28 15.92
CA ILE A 34 -4.45 4.23 14.91
C ILE A 34 -3.19 4.46 14.06
N ILE A 35 -2.97 5.70 13.63
CA ILE A 35 -1.77 6.07 12.86
C ILE A 35 -0.51 5.95 13.71
N SER A 36 -0.55 6.32 14.99
CA SER A 36 0.58 6.17 15.92
C SER A 36 0.94 4.69 16.12
N ASP A 37 -0.06 3.83 16.30
CA ASP A 37 0.12 2.38 16.40
C ASP A 37 0.83 1.85 15.15
N TRP A 38 0.32 2.22 13.97
CA TRP A 38 0.88 1.81 12.70
C TRP A 38 2.32 2.29 12.49
N LEU A 39 2.62 3.55 12.80
CA LEU A 39 3.98 4.09 12.75
C LEU A 39 4.93 3.40 13.74
N SER A 40 4.41 2.85 14.84
CA SER A 40 5.16 2.07 15.82
C SER A 40 5.24 0.58 15.51
N PHE A 41 4.67 0.14 14.38
CA PHE A 41 4.57 -1.25 13.95
C PHE A 41 3.75 -2.14 14.90
N SER A 42 2.94 -1.58 15.79
CA SER A 42 2.01 -2.32 16.66
C SER A 42 0.71 -2.70 15.96
N ARG A 43 0.43 -2.10 14.79
CA ARG A 43 -0.76 -2.34 13.99
C ARG A 43 -0.42 -2.35 12.49
N LYS A 44 -1.01 -3.29 11.74
CA LYS A 44 -0.93 -3.31 10.28
C LYS A 44 -2.08 -2.48 9.70
N LEU A 45 -1.76 -1.64 8.72
CA LEU A 45 -2.76 -0.91 7.92
C LEU A 45 -2.67 -1.35 6.47
N PHE A 46 -3.80 -1.27 5.79
CA PHE A 46 -3.98 -1.74 4.42
C PHE A 46 -4.61 -0.66 3.56
N VAL A 47 -4.31 -0.70 2.26
CA VAL A 47 -5.00 0.08 1.24
C VAL A 47 -5.69 -0.86 0.28
N LYS A 48 -6.87 -0.48 -0.21
CA LYS A 48 -7.56 -1.22 -1.26
C LYS A 48 -7.06 -0.75 -2.63
N LEU A 49 -6.49 -1.66 -3.40
CA LEU A 49 -6.11 -1.44 -4.80
C LEU A 49 -7.19 -2.00 -5.72
N ASP A 50 -7.47 -1.30 -6.81
CA ASP A 50 -8.44 -1.71 -7.82
C ASP A 50 -7.79 -1.62 -9.20
N ALA A 51 -7.35 -2.76 -9.73
CA ALA A 51 -6.66 -2.88 -11.02
C ALA A 51 -5.46 -1.93 -11.18
N VAL A 52 -4.68 -1.70 -10.12
CA VAL A 52 -3.59 -0.72 -10.17
C VAL A 52 -2.37 -1.34 -10.88
N PRO A 53 -1.88 -0.76 -11.99
CA PRO A 53 -0.74 -1.30 -12.72
C PRO A 53 0.57 -1.09 -11.95
N CYS A 54 1.28 -2.18 -11.72
CA CYS A 54 2.56 -2.19 -11.02
C CYS A 54 3.37 -3.45 -11.32
N CYS A 55 4.60 -3.46 -10.83
CA CYS A 55 5.48 -4.62 -10.83
C CYS A 55 5.50 -5.22 -9.43
N LEU A 56 5.29 -6.52 -9.32
CA LEU A 56 5.59 -7.26 -8.10
C LEU A 56 7.03 -7.75 -8.18
N GLN A 57 7.81 -7.53 -7.12
CA GLN A 57 9.14 -8.11 -6.93
C GLN A 57 9.13 -8.91 -5.64
N ARG A 58 9.64 -10.15 -5.69
CA ARG A 58 9.81 -11.01 -4.52
C ARG A 58 11.11 -11.81 -4.60
N PRO A 59 11.66 -12.28 -3.46
CA PRO A 59 12.75 -13.25 -3.48
C PRO A 59 12.42 -14.44 -4.39
N LEU A 60 13.45 -14.95 -5.06
CA LEU A 60 13.36 -16.20 -5.81
C LEU A 60 13.57 -17.36 -4.82
N GLU A 61 12.53 -18.16 -4.56
CA GLU A 61 12.58 -19.26 -3.58
C GLU A 61 12.94 -20.60 -4.25
N GLY A 62 12.51 -20.81 -5.49
CA GLY A 62 12.85 -21.98 -6.31
C GLY A 62 13.89 -21.72 -7.40
N ASP A 63 13.93 -22.62 -8.38
CA ASP A 63 14.56 -22.31 -9.66
C ASP A 63 13.65 -21.37 -10.48
N GLY A 64 14.27 -20.60 -11.39
CA GLY A 64 13.56 -19.59 -12.17
C GLY A 64 12.47 -20.16 -13.08
N ASP A 65 12.66 -21.36 -13.62
CA ASP A 65 11.72 -21.94 -14.58
C ASP A 65 10.44 -22.40 -13.85
N SER A 66 10.58 -23.06 -12.70
CA SER A 66 9.45 -23.47 -11.86
C SER A 66 8.61 -22.28 -11.38
N GLU A 67 9.25 -21.17 -11.02
CA GLU A 67 8.56 -19.95 -10.57
C GLU A 67 7.78 -19.29 -11.72
N ILE A 68 8.39 -19.21 -12.91
CA ILE A 68 7.73 -18.70 -14.13
C ILE A 68 6.55 -19.60 -14.52
N GLU A 69 6.69 -20.92 -14.40
CA GLU A 69 5.60 -21.87 -14.65
C GLU A 69 4.44 -21.67 -13.68
N SER A 70 4.72 -21.44 -12.39
CA SER A 70 3.70 -21.14 -11.37
C SER A 70 2.91 -19.87 -11.70
N ILE A 71 3.62 -18.79 -12.05
CA ILE A 71 3.01 -17.50 -12.45
C ILE A 71 2.17 -17.67 -13.73
N THR A 72 2.72 -18.38 -14.72
CA THR A 72 2.05 -18.62 -16.00
C THR A 72 0.81 -19.49 -15.88
N SER A 73 0.87 -20.53 -15.03
CA SER A 73 -0.24 -21.47 -14.82
C SER A 73 -1.36 -20.91 -13.95
N GLY A 74 -1.12 -19.78 -13.26
CA GLY A 74 -2.06 -19.22 -12.29
C GLY A 74 -1.98 -19.85 -10.90
N SER A 75 -0.94 -20.61 -10.62
CA SER A 75 -0.72 -21.29 -9.34
C SER A 75 0.05 -20.43 -8.33
N ASP A 76 0.56 -19.26 -8.75
CA ASP A 76 1.27 -18.31 -7.89
C ASP A 76 0.38 -17.82 -6.74
N GLU A 77 0.98 -17.59 -5.57
CA GLU A 77 0.28 -17.23 -4.33
C GLU A 77 -0.59 -15.97 -4.46
N TYR A 78 -0.23 -15.03 -5.34
CA TYR A 78 -1.00 -13.80 -5.56
C TYR A 78 -2.14 -13.95 -6.58
N GLN A 79 -2.17 -15.07 -7.32
CA GLN A 79 -3.19 -15.34 -8.36
C GLN A 79 -4.36 -16.18 -7.83
N SER A 80 -4.28 -16.66 -6.59
CA SER A 80 -5.31 -17.47 -5.94
C SER A 80 -6.50 -16.64 -5.49
N ILE A 81 -7.63 -16.72 -6.22
CA ILE A 81 -8.88 -16.01 -5.90
C ILE A 81 -9.77 -16.92 -5.05
N PHE A 82 -9.43 -17.13 -3.77
CA PHE A 82 -10.39 -17.73 -2.84
C PHE A 82 -11.08 -16.64 -1.99
N GLY A 83 -12.36 -16.39 -2.33
CA GLY A 83 -13.32 -15.66 -1.49
C GLY A 83 -13.48 -14.16 -1.77
N SER A 84 -14.66 -13.62 -1.47
CA SER A 84 -15.11 -12.22 -1.71
C SER A 84 -14.38 -11.15 -0.88
N THR A 85 -13.21 -11.48 -0.35
CA THR A 85 -12.37 -10.67 0.54
C THR A 85 -10.94 -10.67 0.01
N ALA A 86 -10.79 -10.50 -1.30
CA ALA A 86 -9.53 -10.61 -2.04
C ALA A 86 -8.40 -9.86 -1.32
N TYR A 87 -7.56 -10.64 -0.65
CA TYR A 87 -6.35 -10.18 0.00
C TYR A 87 -5.23 -10.27 -1.02
N ARG A 88 -4.57 -9.16 -1.31
CA ARG A 88 -3.35 -9.11 -2.13
C ARG A 88 -3.44 -9.92 -3.43
N VAL A 89 -4.43 -9.65 -4.27
CA VAL A 89 -4.54 -10.32 -5.57
C VAL A 89 -3.68 -9.59 -6.59
N PHE A 90 -2.87 -10.33 -7.35
CA PHE A 90 -2.05 -9.79 -8.43
C PHE A 90 -2.28 -10.61 -9.70
N ILE A 91 -2.65 -9.94 -10.79
CA ILE A 91 -2.88 -10.58 -12.08
C ILE A 91 -1.75 -10.17 -13.03
N PRO A 92 -0.84 -11.08 -13.41
CA PRO A 92 0.21 -10.79 -14.37
C PRO A 92 -0.36 -10.37 -15.73
N LEU A 93 0.23 -9.35 -16.36
CA LEU A 93 -0.16 -8.93 -17.71
C LEU A 93 0.54 -9.78 -18.77
N ASN A 94 1.84 -10.02 -18.58
CA ASN A 94 2.70 -10.84 -19.43
C ASN A 94 3.47 -11.84 -18.55
N PRO A 95 2.85 -12.94 -18.09
CA PRO A 95 3.48 -13.87 -17.14
C PRO A 95 4.75 -14.54 -17.67
N GLN A 96 4.94 -14.56 -19.00
CA GLN A 96 6.14 -15.07 -19.66
C GLN A 96 7.31 -14.07 -19.66
N GLU A 97 7.05 -12.79 -19.40
CA GLU A 97 8.04 -11.71 -19.39
C GLU A 97 8.52 -11.40 -17.95
N CYS A 98 8.79 -12.44 -17.18
CA CYS A 98 9.40 -12.30 -15.86
C CYS A 98 10.88 -11.93 -15.97
N GLU A 99 11.34 -11.02 -15.12
CA GLU A 99 12.75 -10.67 -14.97
C GLU A 99 13.32 -11.34 -13.72
N ILE A 100 14.47 -12.00 -13.87
CA ILE A 100 15.21 -12.56 -12.74
C ILE A 100 16.49 -11.75 -12.54
N GLU A 101 16.56 -11.04 -11.43
CA GLU A 101 17.74 -10.29 -11.03
C GLU A 101 18.57 -11.09 -10.02
N LYS A 102 19.81 -11.42 -10.38
CA LYS A 102 20.75 -12.03 -9.43
C LYS A 102 21.35 -10.98 -8.54
N ASN A 103 21.30 -11.21 -7.24
CA ASN A 103 21.96 -10.36 -6.28
C ASN A 103 23.48 -10.46 -6.48
N LYS A 104 24.12 -9.32 -6.74
CA LYS A 104 25.58 -9.26 -6.96
C LYS A 104 26.35 -9.20 -5.65
N ASN A 105 25.67 -9.00 -4.52
CA ASN A 105 26.27 -8.89 -3.22
C ASN A 105 26.31 -10.27 -2.54
N PRO A 106 27.49 -10.92 -2.42
CA PRO A 106 27.62 -12.24 -1.83
C PRO A 106 27.30 -12.29 -0.32
N ASN A 107 27.16 -11.12 0.32
CA ASN A 107 26.83 -11.01 1.74
C ASN A 107 25.32 -10.86 2.02
N GLU A 108 24.48 -10.81 0.99
CA GLU A 108 23.02 -10.75 1.17
C GLU A 108 22.40 -12.14 1.26
N ILE A 109 21.40 -12.26 2.15
CA ILE A 109 20.69 -13.52 2.41
C ILE A 109 19.86 -13.95 1.19
N VAL A 110 19.32 -12.98 0.44
CA VAL A 110 18.54 -13.23 -0.78
C VAL A 110 19.46 -13.19 -1.98
N SER A 111 19.62 -14.34 -2.64
CA SER A 111 20.56 -14.52 -3.75
C SER A 111 20.00 -14.02 -5.08
N SER A 112 18.68 -13.95 -5.25
CA SER A 112 18.02 -13.50 -6.48
C SER A 112 16.59 -13.05 -6.21
N TYR A 113 16.07 -12.19 -7.08
CA TYR A 113 14.69 -11.74 -7.08
C TYR A 113 14.03 -12.09 -8.42
N ILE A 114 12.73 -12.36 -8.38
CA ILE A 114 11.87 -12.41 -9.56
C ILE A 114 10.94 -11.20 -9.55
N SER A 115 10.76 -10.59 -10.71
CA SER A 115 9.87 -9.44 -10.90
C SER A 115 9.03 -9.58 -12.16
N TYR A 116 7.76 -9.20 -12.08
CA TYR A 116 6.82 -9.29 -13.20
C TYR A 116 5.73 -8.22 -13.13
N GLN A 117 5.30 -7.76 -14.31
CA GLN A 117 4.30 -6.70 -14.47
C GLN A 117 2.89 -7.27 -14.37
N GLY A 118 1.98 -6.52 -13.73
CA GLY A 118 0.62 -6.95 -13.54
C GLY A 118 -0.31 -5.86 -13.02
N LEU A 119 -1.47 -6.29 -12.57
CA LEU A 119 -2.51 -5.47 -11.98
C LEU A 119 -2.74 -5.94 -10.54
N ALA A 120 -2.59 -5.04 -9.57
CA ALA A 120 -2.86 -5.31 -8.16
C ALA A 120 -4.32 -4.98 -7.80
N TYR A 121 -4.95 -5.91 -7.09
CA TYR A 121 -6.34 -5.86 -6.61
C TYR A 121 -6.41 -6.19 -5.13
N GLY A 122 -7.47 -5.73 -4.48
CA GLY A 122 -7.78 -6.12 -3.11
C GLY A 122 -6.98 -5.35 -2.06
N PHE A 123 -6.92 -5.87 -0.85
CA PHE A 123 -6.26 -5.18 0.27
C PHE A 123 -4.79 -5.55 0.36
N TRP A 124 -3.92 -4.53 0.29
CA TRP A 124 -2.46 -4.66 0.38
C TRP A 124 -1.92 -3.92 1.59
N GLU A 125 -0.92 -4.48 2.27
CA GLU A 125 -0.37 -3.83 3.46
C GLU A 125 0.48 -2.64 3.07
N VAL A 126 0.31 -1.56 3.82
CA VAL A 126 1.12 -0.36 3.70
C VAL A 126 2.11 -0.35 4.85
N LYS A 127 3.41 -0.42 4.53
CA LYS A 127 4.48 -0.35 5.53
C LYS A 127 5.08 1.05 5.61
N PRO A 128 5.26 1.58 6.84
CA PRO A 128 5.96 2.84 7.01
C PRO A 128 7.47 2.65 6.78
N THR A 129 8.09 3.64 6.13
CA THR A 129 9.52 3.87 6.03
C THR A 129 10.03 4.74 7.19
N LYS A 130 11.36 4.94 7.26
CA LYS A 130 12.01 5.83 8.24
C LYS A 130 11.53 7.28 8.17
N ILE A 131 10.94 7.70 7.05
CA ILE A 131 10.49 9.08 6.83
C ILE A 131 8.97 9.23 6.74
N THR A 132 8.20 8.17 6.97
CA THR A 132 6.72 8.20 6.95
C THR A 132 6.14 9.17 7.98
N ARG A 133 6.77 9.25 9.16
CA ARG A 133 6.35 10.16 10.24
C ARG A 133 6.38 11.65 9.87
N PHE A 134 7.03 12.02 8.77
CA PHE A 134 7.12 13.39 8.28
C PHE A 134 6.04 13.71 7.22
N ALA A 135 4.96 12.91 7.17
CA ALA A 135 3.80 13.17 6.33
C ALA A 135 3.10 14.48 6.76
N ASN A 136 2.82 15.36 5.80
CA ASN A 136 2.10 16.61 6.03
C ASN A 136 0.60 16.47 5.71
N GLU A 137 0.27 15.99 4.50
CA GLU A 137 -1.11 15.93 3.97
C GLU A 137 -1.52 14.53 3.50
N GLY A 138 -0.60 13.56 3.52
CA GLY A 138 -0.85 12.18 3.09
C GLY A 138 0.42 11.35 3.05
N TYR A 139 0.26 10.07 2.74
CA TYR A 139 1.35 9.11 2.62
C TYR A 139 1.65 8.83 1.16
N HIS A 140 2.92 8.89 0.79
CA HIS A 140 3.34 8.88 -0.61
C HIS A 140 3.83 7.49 -1.01
N VAL A 141 3.17 6.89 -1.99
CA VAL A 141 3.72 5.74 -2.71
C VAL A 141 4.48 6.29 -3.90
N ALA A 142 5.79 6.11 -3.90
CA ALA A 142 6.64 6.59 -4.99
C ALA A 142 6.57 5.62 -6.18
N ASN A 143 6.66 6.17 -7.39
CA ASN A 143 7.04 5.38 -8.54
C ASN A 143 8.50 4.96 -8.44
N GLY A 144 8.83 3.82 -9.03
CA GLY A 144 10.20 3.37 -9.10
C GLY A 144 10.32 1.89 -9.35
N THR A 145 11.53 1.47 -9.69
CA THR A 145 11.90 0.07 -9.96
C THR A 145 12.81 -0.51 -8.89
N SER A 146 13.13 0.25 -7.83
CA SER A 146 13.98 -0.21 -6.74
C SER A 146 13.63 0.44 -5.41
N ARG A 147 13.89 -0.27 -4.31
CA ARG A 147 13.58 0.17 -2.94
C ARG A 147 14.23 1.52 -2.60
N ASN A 148 15.43 1.78 -3.12
CA ASN A 148 16.18 3.01 -2.85
C ASN A 148 15.56 4.26 -3.52
N ALA A 149 14.83 4.09 -4.61
CA ALA A 149 14.12 5.21 -5.26
C ALA A 149 12.94 5.72 -4.42
N ILE A 150 12.38 4.87 -3.55
CA ILE A 150 11.12 5.15 -2.82
C ILE A 150 11.32 6.07 -1.60
N ILE A 151 12.51 6.12 -1.01
CA ILE A 151 12.71 6.59 0.38
C ILE A 151 13.09 8.08 0.47
N ASN A 152 12.88 8.90 -0.55
CA ASN A 152 13.34 10.31 -0.53
C ASN A 152 12.24 11.35 -0.25
N ASN A 153 10.97 10.96 -0.16
CA ASN A 153 9.85 11.87 0.02
C ASN A 153 9.22 11.80 1.43
N PRO A 154 9.06 12.91 2.17
CA PRO A 154 8.38 12.91 3.46
C PRO A 154 7.01 12.22 3.37
N GLY A 155 6.70 11.33 4.31
CA GLY A 155 5.48 10.53 4.22
C GLY A 155 5.58 9.30 3.31
N ALA A 156 6.76 8.99 2.75
CA ALA A 156 6.93 7.82 1.89
C ALA A 156 6.53 6.52 2.59
N VAL A 157 5.81 5.66 1.88
CA VAL A 157 5.38 4.32 2.31
C VAL A 157 5.69 3.30 1.24
N ILE A 158 5.72 2.03 1.62
CA ILE A 158 5.91 0.90 0.72
C ILE A 158 4.66 0.03 0.79
N ILE A 159 4.22 -0.52 -0.35
CA ILE A 159 3.14 -1.50 -0.37
C ILE A 159 3.75 -2.89 -0.50
N ASN A 160 3.38 -3.75 0.45
CA ASN A 160 3.98 -5.06 0.64
C ASN A 160 3.00 -6.19 0.32
N GLY A 161 3.57 -7.25 -0.26
CA GLY A 161 2.96 -8.57 -0.41
C GLY A 161 3.03 -9.38 0.89
N ASN A 162 2.93 -10.72 0.77
CA ASN A 162 2.87 -11.67 1.88
C ASN A 162 4.01 -11.48 2.90
N ALA A 163 5.24 -11.38 2.39
CA ALA A 163 6.43 -11.13 3.20
C ALA A 163 6.97 -9.70 3.08
N SER A 164 7.89 -9.35 3.97
CA SER A 164 8.43 -7.97 4.09
C SER A 164 9.27 -7.51 2.87
N ASP A 165 9.75 -8.47 2.10
CA ASP A 165 10.58 -8.35 0.92
C ASP A 165 9.80 -8.56 -0.38
N HIS A 166 8.50 -8.87 -0.31
CA HIS A 166 7.59 -8.87 -1.45
C HIS A 166 7.05 -7.45 -1.58
N ILE A 167 7.40 -6.75 -2.65
CA ILE A 167 7.17 -5.31 -2.80
C ILE A 167 6.46 -5.02 -4.12
N LEU A 168 5.47 -4.14 -4.06
CA LEU A 168 4.89 -3.54 -5.25
C LEU A 168 5.62 -2.25 -5.62
N PHE A 169 6.04 -2.19 -6.88
CA PHE A 169 6.68 -1.08 -7.55
C PHE A 169 5.73 -0.45 -8.56
N PHE A 170 5.28 0.77 -8.29
CA PHE A 170 4.23 1.40 -9.10
C PHE A 170 4.80 2.22 -10.25
N ASN A 171 4.05 2.22 -11.36
CA ASN A 171 4.41 2.99 -12.55
C ASN A 171 4.22 4.51 -12.34
N HIS A 172 3.31 4.88 -11.44
CA HIS A 172 2.98 6.26 -11.10
C HIS A 172 2.95 6.45 -9.59
N SER A 173 3.42 7.60 -9.13
CA SER A 173 3.33 7.98 -7.72
C SER A 173 1.89 8.37 -7.38
N PHE A 174 1.45 8.01 -6.18
CA PHE A 174 0.15 8.43 -5.68
C PHE A 174 0.19 8.70 -4.17
N VAL A 175 -0.88 9.31 -3.66
CA VAL A 175 -1.02 9.68 -2.25
C VAL A 175 -2.15 8.86 -1.65
N ILE A 176 -1.90 8.29 -0.49
CA ILE A 176 -2.88 7.61 0.36
C ILE A 176 -3.24 8.58 1.48
N PHE A 177 -4.51 8.94 1.60
CA PHE A 177 -4.99 9.73 2.73
C PHE A 177 -5.28 8.82 3.92
N LYS A 178 -5.37 9.40 5.12
CA LYS A 178 -5.56 8.58 6.33
C LYS A 178 -6.86 7.79 6.22
N GLU A 179 -7.89 8.45 5.71
CA GLU A 179 -9.24 7.93 5.53
C GLU A 179 -9.32 6.74 4.56
N ASP A 180 -8.31 6.56 3.69
CA ASP A 180 -8.23 5.46 2.73
C ASP A 180 -7.65 4.17 3.34
N PHE A 181 -7.23 4.20 4.61
CA PHE A 181 -6.71 3.02 5.29
C PHE A 181 -7.82 2.10 5.77
N PHE A 182 -7.46 0.82 5.79
CA PHE A 182 -8.24 -0.26 6.37
C PHE A 182 -7.42 -0.98 7.43
N VAL A 183 -8.10 -1.45 8.47
CA VAL A 183 -7.57 -2.43 9.41
C VAL A 183 -8.03 -3.80 8.93
N GLY A 184 -7.06 -4.69 8.74
CA GLY A 184 -7.31 -6.08 8.37
C GLY A 184 -7.52 -6.99 9.59
N PRO A 185 -7.80 -8.28 9.37
CA PRO A 185 -7.82 -9.24 10.45
C PRO A 185 -6.39 -9.42 10.97
N ASP A 186 -6.23 -9.80 12.24
CA ASP A 186 -4.93 -10.29 12.72
C ASP A 186 -4.65 -11.65 12.06
N ILE A 187 -4.08 -11.61 10.85
CA ILE A 187 -3.87 -12.80 10.00
C ILE A 187 -2.94 -13.83 10.65
N GLU A 188 -2.14 -13.44 11.65
CA GLU A 188 -1.31 -14.38 12.41
C GLU A 188 -2.12 -15.36 13.26
N ALA A 189 -3.42 -15.10 13.51
CA ALA A 189 -4.30 -16.03 14.20
C ALA A 189 -5.04 -17.03 13.28
N VAL A 190 -5.05 -16.80 11.95
CA VAL A 190 -5.87 -17.60 11.01
C VAL A 190 -5.10 -18.78 10.42
N LEU A 191 -3.77 -18.76 10.46
CA LEU A 191 -2.94 -19.88 9.99
C LEU A 191 -2.74 -21.00 11.04
N ASP A 192 -3.14 -20.79 12.30
CA ASP A 192 -3.02 -21.78 13.37
C ASP A 192 -4.28 -22.67 13.53
N GLY A 193 -5.36 -22.35 12.79
CA GLY A 193 -6.66 -23.01 12.93
C GLY A 193 -7.00 -24.10 11.90
N SER A 194 -6.19 -24.29 10.84
CA SER A 194 -6.58 -25.16 9.71
C SER A 194 -5.73 -26.43 9.51
N LEU A 195 -4.90 -26.84 10.49
CA LEU A 195 -4.13 -28.09 10.40
C LEU A 195 -4.35 -29.09 11.54
N LEU A 196 -5.45 -28.98 12.30
CA LEU A 196 -5.78 -29.97 13.33
C LEU A 196 -7.21 -30.51 13.21
N THR A 197 -7.42 -31.41 12.25
CA THR A 197 -8.27 -32.58 12.51
C THR A 197 -7.77 -33.80 11.72
N LYS A 198 -7.33 -34.82 12.47
CA LYS A 198 -7.39 -36.28 12.22
C LYS A 198 -6.42 -36.84 11.16
N ASP A 199 -5.57 -37.85 11.42
CA ASP A 199 -5.50 -38.85 12.49
C ASP A 199 -4.04 -39.34 12.71
N ALA A 200 -3.82 -39.84 13.93
CA ALA A 200 -2.77 -40.69 14.49
C ALA A 200 -1.63 -41.24 13.60
N ASP A 201 -0.37 -41.11 14.07
CA ASP A 201 0.26 -42.21 14.83
C ASP A 201 1.59 -41.79 15.48
N GLU A 202 1.86 -42.46 16.60
CA GLU A 202 2.99 -42.28 17.52
C GLU A 202 4.38 -42.37 16.86
N VAL A 203 5.34 -41.60 17.38
CA VAL A 203 6.45 -42.09 18.23
C VAL A 203 7.49 -40.97 18.39
N SER A 204 7.77 -40.61 19.64
CA SER A 204 9.02 -39.98 20.11
C SER A 204 9.70 -41.00 21.04
N PRO A 205 10.95 -40.82 21.56
CA PRO A 205 11.94 -39.76 21.33
C PRO A 205 13.37 -40.31 21.08
N GLN A 206 14.37 -39.44 20.87
CA GLN A 206 15.57 -39.34 21.74
C GLN A 206 16.75 -38.51 21.19
N ASN A 207 17.28 -37.65 22.10
CA ASN A 207 18.66 -37.11 22.24
C ASN A 207 19.12 -36.09 21.18
N ILE A 208 19.75 -34.94 21.52
CA ILE A 208 21.03 -34.78 22.24
C ILE A 208 21.16 -33.36 22.87
N LYS A 209 21.98 -33.31 23.93
CA LYS A 209 22.33 -32.26 24.91
C LYS A 209 22.90 -30.92 24.40
N SER A 210 22.50 -29.87 25.12
CA SER A 210 23.27 -28.78 25.79
C SER A 210 24.79 -28.66 25.57
N ILE A 211 25.25 -27.43 25.23
CA ILE A 211 26.48 -26.78 25.77
C ILE A 211 26.20 -25.26 25.96
N VAL A 212 26.84 -24.70 26.99
CA VAL A 212 26.60 -23.43 27.70
C VAL A 212 27.62 -22.32 27.34
N ALA A 213 27.12 -21.07 27.38
CA ALA A 213 27.71 -19.75 27.73
C ALA A 213 28.96 -19.15 27.04
N GLY A 214 28.85 -17.82 26.84
CA GLY A 214 29.97 -16.88 26.77
C GLY A 214 29.52 -15.46 26.35
N ALA A 215 29.44 -14.54 27.30
CA ALA A 215 29.27 -13.09 27.11
C ALA A 215 30.55 -12.49 26.44
N GLU A 216 30.64 -11.28 25.86
CA GLU A 216 30.27 -9.94 26.35
C GLU A 216 30.24 -8.91 25.18
N ARG A 217 29.76 -7.72 25.54
CA ARG A 217 29.54 -6.46 24.79
C ARG A 217 30.78 -5.94 24.07
N ASN A 218 30.55 -5.11 23.05
CA ASN A 218 31.24 -3.80 22.90
C ASN A 218 30.40 -2.85 22.03
N ALA A 219 30.09 -1.69 22.62
CA ALA A 219 29.62 -0.50 21.93
C ALA A 219 30.85 0.39 21.71
N ASP A 220 30.95 1.05 20.55
CA ASP A 220 31.17 2.50 20.47
C ASP A 220 31.26 3.01 19.02
N GLN A 221 30.45 4.05 18.79
CA GLN A 221 30.77 5.30 18.08
C GLN A 221 31.34 5.26 16.65
N ASN A 222 30.60 5.86 15.71
CA ASN A 222 31.15 7.05 15.05
C ASN A 222 30.07 8.02 14.53
N VAL A 223 30.41 9.30 14.62
CA VAL A 223 29.56 10.48 14.42
C VAL A 223 29.95 11.15 13.08
N ASN A 224 28.98 11.87 12.51
CA ASN A 224 29.12 13.06 11.67
C ASN A 224 29.06 12.89 10.14
N ALA A 225 27.97 13.38 9.54
CA ALA A 225 28.00 14.30 8.41
C ALA A 225 26.62 14.98 8.26
N LYS A 226 26.52 16.22 8.78
CA LYS A 226 25.48 17.19 8.40
C LYS A 226 25.85 17.73 7.02
N GLU A 227 25.01 17.52 6.01
CA GLU A 227 25.01 18.37 4.83
C GLU A 227 23.57 18.79 4.49
N ILE A 228 23.37 20.11 4.49
CA ILE A 228 22.11 20.79 4.25
C ILE A 228 21.94 20.89 2.74
N VAL A 229 21.02 20.12 2.14
CA VAL A 229 20.60 20.33 0.76
C VAL A 229 19.16 20.83 0.75
N LYS A 230 18.99 22.09 0.31
CA LYS A 230 17.71 22.76 0.05
C LYS A 230 16.83 21.87 -0.82
N GLY A 231 15.71 21.38 -0.28
CA GLY A 231 14.74 20.57 -0.99
C GLY A 231 14.16 21.30 -2.20
N ALA A 232 14.36 20.72 -3.38
CA ALA A 232 13.71 21.14 -4.61
C ALA A 232 12.24 20.68 -4.56
N LYS A 233 11.29 21.63 -4.68
CA LYS A 233 9.87 21.32 -4.85
C LYS A 233 9.68 20.57 -6.17
N GLU A 234 9.31 19.30 -6.10
CA GLU A 234 8.98 18.49 -7.27
C GLU A 234 7.74 19.08 -7.96
N ARG A 235 7.89 19.48 -9.22
CA ARG A 235 6.87 20.18 -10.01
C ARG A 235 6.10 19.14 -10.81
N VAL A 236 4.76 19.25 -10.83
CA VAL A 236 3.88 18.56 -11.79
C VAL A 236 4.54 18.60 -13.18
N SER A 237 4.63 17.46 -13.86
CA SER A 237 5.33 17.40 -15.14
C SER A 237 4.66 18.34 -16.15
N LYS A 238 5.42 18.81 -17.14
CA LYS A 238 4.88 19.72 -18.15
C LYS A 238 3.73 19.07 -18.93
N ALA A 239 3.85 17.78 -19.23
CA ALA A 239 2.83 17.02 -19.95
C ALA A 239 1.51 16.91 -19.17
N GLU A 240 1.56 16.66 -17.87
CA GLU A 240 0.37 16.60 -17.01
C GLU A 240 -0.30 17.98 -16.88
N ARG A 241 0.50 19.04 -16.74
CA ARG A 241 -0.02 20.41 -16.74
C ARG A 241 -0.68 20.76 -18.07
N ASP A 242 -0.08 20.40 -19.19
CA ASP A 242 -0.63 20.62 -20.52
C ASP A 242 -1.93 19.83 -20.72
N ALA A 243 -2.01 18.57 -20.27
CA ALA A 243 -3.21 17.76 -20.37
C ALA A 243 -4.39 18.34 -19.56
N ILE A 244 -4.14 18.71 -18.30
CA ILE A 244 -5.14 19.37 -17.44
C ILE A 244 -5.56 20.71 -18.07
N PHE A 245 -4.60 21.48 -18.60
CA PHE A 245 -4.88 22.76 -19.25
C PHE A 245 -5.76 22.59 -20.49
N ILE A 246 -5.49 21.60 -21.34
CA ILE A 246 -6.27 21.29 -22.54
C ILE A 246 -7.70 20.91 -22.14
N MET A 247 -7.85 20.04 -21.15
CA MET A 247 -9.16 19.59 -20.67
C MET A 247 -9.99 20.76 -20.13
N LEU A 248 -9.41 21.57 -19.24
CA LEU A 248 -10.09 22.74 -18.69
C LEU A 248 -10.40 23.78 -19.79
N SER A 249 -9.47 23.97 -20.74
CA SER A 249 -9.62 24.92 -21.84
C SER A 249 -10.76 24.58 -22.79
N LYS A 250 -11.10 23.29 -22.92
CA LYS A 250 -12.16 22.84 -23.81
C LYS A 250 -13.56 23.18 -23.28
N TYR A 251 -13.72 23.23 -21.96
CA TYR A 251 -15.05 23.33 -21.33
C TYR A 251 -15.27 24.61 -20.50
N TYR A 252 -14.20 25.30 -20.07
CA TYR A 252 -14.29 26.41 -19.11
C TYR A 252 -13.58 27.70 -19.54
N LYS A 253 -13.34 27.86 -20.86
CA LYS A 253 -12.87 29.13 -21.42
C LYS A 253 -14.00 30.14 -21.50
N SER A 254 -13.76 31.34 -21.00
CA SER A 254 -14.64 32.48 -21.25
C SER A 254 -14.56 32.96 -22.69
N LYS A 255 -15.49 33.84 -23.08
CA LYS A 255 -15.47 34.54 -24.37
C LYS A 255 -14.17 35.31 -24.65
N ASN A 256 -13.38 35.58 -23.60
CA ASN A 256 -12.10 36.28 -23.68
C ASN A 256 -10.89 35.32 -23.71
N GLY A 257 -11.13 34.00 -23.84
CA GLY A 257 -10.10 32.98 -23.97
C GLY A 257 -9.39 32.58 -22.67
N LYS A 258 -9.80 33.13 -21.53
CA LYS A 258 -9.24 32.81 -20.20
C LYS A 258 -10.10 31.77 -19.48
N LEU A 259 -9.44 30.91 -18.70
CA LEU A 259 -10.11 29.95 -17.82
C LEU A 259 -10.75 30.68 -16.64
N GLU A 260 -12.03 30.41 -16.39
CA GLU A 260 -12.77 31.02 -15.28
C GLU A 260 -12.80 30.10 -14.06
N ALA A 261 -12.27 30.58 -12.95
CA ALA A 261 -12.10 29.77 -11.75
C ALA A 261 -13.42 29.45 -11.02
N ALA A 262 -14.42 30.32 -11.08
CA ALA A 262 -15.70 30.09 -10.40
C ALA A 262 -16.54 28.98 -11.07
N PRO A 263 -16.69 28.93 -12.41
CA PRO A 263 -17.30 27.79 -13.09
C PRO A 263 -16.60 26.45 -12.82
N ILE A 264 -15.26 26.45 -12.82
CA ILE A 264 -14.46 25.25 -12.53
C ILE A 264 -14.68 24.78 -11.09
N ALA A 265 -14.64 25.69 -10.11
CA ALA A 265 -14.92 25.37 -8.71
C ALA A 265 -16.32 24.79 -8.52
N ASN A 266 -17.33 25.36 -9.18
CA ASN A 266 -18.71 24.89 -9.09
C ASN A 266 -18.89 23.50 -9.71
N MET A 267 -18.25 23.22 -10.85
CA MET A 267 -18.25 21.86 -11.42
C MET A 267 -17.57 20.88 -10.46
N LEU A 268 -16.37 21.20 -9.98
CA LEU A 268 -15.63 20.31 -9.10
C LEU A 268 -16.42 20.03 -7.81
N ASN A 269 -17.13 21.00 -7.25
CA ASN A 269 -17.99 20.82 -6.08
C ASN A 269 -19.32 20.11 -6.39
N SER A 270 -19.76 20.10 -7.65
CA SER A 270 -20.90 19.30 -8.09
C SER A 270 -20.50 17.83 -8.11
N ASP A 271 -19.39 17.51 -8.77
CA ASP A 271 -18.94 16.13 -8.95
C ASP A 271 -18.29 15.57 -7.67
N ALA A 272 -17.61 16.41 -6.89
CA ALA A 272 -17.02 16.00 -5.62
C ALA A 272 -18.06 15.61 -4.57
N ARG A 273 -19.32 16.06 -4.68
CA ARG A 273 -20.36 15.56 -3.77
C ARG A 273 -20.62 14.07 -3.92
N ASP A 274 -20.43 13.54 -5.13
CA ASP A 274 -20.64 12.13 -5.45
C ASP A 274 -19.34 11.32 -5.36
N ILE A 275 -18.18 11.96 -5.60
CA ILE A 275 -16.88 11.29 -5.72
C ILE A 275 -15.98 11.49 -4.49
N LEU A 276 -16.04 12.66 -3.83
CA LEU A 276 -15.17 13.07 -2.72
C LEU A 276 -15.95 13.87 -1.65
N PRO A 277 -16.90 13.24 -0.95
CA PRO A 277 -17.78 13.94 -0.01
C PRO A 277 -16.98 14.65 1.09
N GLY A 278 -17.33 15.92 1.36
CA GLY A 278 -16.65 16.76 2.35
C GLY A 278 -15.49 17.60 1.81
N ARG A 279 -15.10 17.44 0.54
CA ARG A 279 -14.08 18.29 -0.10
C ARG A 279 -14.72 19.44 -0.86
N GLU A 280 -14.35 20.67 -0.51
CA GLU A 280 -14.78 21.88 -1.22
C GLU A 280 -13.61 22.58 -1.92
N PHE A 281 -13.87 23.00 -3.14
CA PHE A 281 -12.96 23.77 -3.98
C PHE A 281 -13.43 25.21 -4.06
N SER A 282 -12.64 26.15 -3.55
CA SER A 282 -12.94 27.58 -3.67
C SER A 282 -12.39 28.16 -4.98
N PRO A 283 -13.05 29.18 -5.57
CA PRO A 283 -12.54 29.88 -6.75
C PRO A 283 -11.13 30.43 -6.55
N GLU A 284 -10.78 30.89 -5.35
CA GLU A 284 -9.44 31.37 -4.97
C GLU A 284 -8.37 30.27 -5.05
N THR A 285 -8.70 29.04 -4.64
CA THR A 285 -7.80 27.89 -4.77
C THR A 285 -7.59 27.54 -6.24
N ILE A 286 -8.68 27.49 -7.03
CA ILE A 286 -8.59 27.23 -8.48
C ILE A 286 -7.78 28.31 -9.19
N ARG A 287 -7.94 29.61 -8.85
CA ARG A 287 -7.11 30.68 -9.44
C ARG A 287 -5.63 30.50 -9.14
N ARG A 288 -5.27 30.02 -7.95
CA ARG A 288 -3.86 29.73 -7.60
C ARG A 288 -3.31 28.58 -8.44
N TRP A 289 -4.09 27.52 -8.67
CA TRP A 289 -3.70 26.41 -9.53
C TRP A 289 -3.55 26.82 -10.99
N LEU A 290 -4.50 27.58 -11.53
CA LEU A 290 -4.45 28.06 -12.92
C LEU A 290 -3.20 28.92 -13.20
N LYS A 291 -2.76 29.73 -12.22
CA LYS A 291 -1.50 30.51 -12.33
C LYS A 291 -0.24 29.67 -12.37
N SER A 292 -0.30 28.41 -11.93
CA SER A 292 0.83 27.48 -11.98
C SER A 292 0.84 26.59 -13.23
N ILE A 293 -0.26 26.64 -14.00
CA ILE A 293 -0.52 25.85 -15.21
C ILE A 293 -0.37 26.73 -16.47
N GLN A 294 -0.65 28.03 -16.41
CA GLN A 294 -0.29 29.03 -17.43
C GLN A 294 1.20 29.41 -17.36
#